data_AF-A0A959PGB0-F1
#
_entry.id   AF-A0A959PGB0-F1
#
_cell.length_a   1.000
_cell.length_b   1.000
_cell.length_c   1.000
_cell.angle_alpha   90.00
_cell.angle_beta   90.00
_cell.angle_gamma   90.00
#
_symmetry.space_group_name_H-M   'P 1'
#
loop_
_entity.id
_entity.type
_entity.pdbx_description
1 polymer ?
#
loop_
_entity_poly.entity_id
_entity_poly.type
_entity_poly.pdbx_seq_one_letter_code
_entity_poly.pdbx_strand_id
1 'polypeptide(L)'
;MASKFKLTGFARFFFAMAIIVPLAYFGASYYNGEDGVAKLKKMIGIDLAEDTHDTTDFQPQKEEKKTTENKSNDTEVARLNKRIDELESENERLNRLLKNREREIELLKKK
;
A
#
# COMPACT_ATOMS: atom_id res chain seq x y z
N MET A 1 -44.19 7.27 4.48
CA MET A 1 -44.21 6.27 3.41
C MET A 1 -42.77 6.08 2.93
N ALA A 2 -42.17 4.91 3.12
CA ALA A 2 -40.79 4.66 2.70
C ALA A 2 -40.75 4.41 1.19
N SER A 3 -40.10 5.29 0.43
CA SER A 3 -39.90 5.09 -1.01
C SER A 3 -38.92 3.93 -1.22
N LYS A 4 -39.37 2.90 -1.93
CA LYS A 4 -38.51 1.78 -2.32
C LYS A 4 -37.59 2.29 -3.43
N PHE A 5 -36.33 2.57 -3.12
CA PHE A 5 -35.32 2.92 -4.12
C PHE A 5 -35.21 1.77 -5.12
N LYS A 6 -35.69 2.00 -6.35
CA LYS A 6 -35.54 1.05 -7.45
C LYS A 6 -34.12 1.20 -7.99
N LEU A 7 -33.23 0.34 -7.50
CA LEU A 7 -31.86 0.27 -7.99
C LEU A 7 -31.88 -0.25 -9.44
N THR A 8 -31.49 0.58 -10.39
CA THR A 8 -31.40 0.17 -11.80
C THR A 8 -30.24 -0.82 -11.97
N GLY A 9 -30.31 -1.68 -13.00
CA GLY A 9 -29.21 -2.62 -13.31
C GLY A 9 -27.87 -1.90 -13.48
N PHE A 10 -27.90 -0.70 -14.08
CA PHE A 10 -26.74 0.18 -14.18
C PHE A 10 -26.21 0.64 -12.81
N ALA A 11 -27.08 1.07 -11.90
CA ALA A 11 -26.65 1.45 -10.55
C ALA A 11 -26.01 0.27 -9.81
N ARG A 12 -26.57 -0.94 -9.91
CA ARG A 12 -25.98 -2.15 -9.32
C ARG A 12 -24.58 -2.46 -9.89
N PHE A 13 -24.39 -2.28 -11.20
CA PHE A 13 -23.08 -2.42 -11.84
C PHE A 13 -22.10 -1.35 -11.35
N PHE A 14 -22.53 -0.10 -11.25
CA PHE A 14 -21.68 1.00 -10.77
C PHE A 14 -21.19 0.77 -9.33
N PHE A 15 -22.07 0.34 -8.42
CA PHE A 15 -21.69 -0.01 -7.05
C PHE A 15 -20.70 -1.19 -6.99
N ALA A 16 -20.87 -2.19 -7.85
CA ALA A 16 -19.90 -3.27 -7.95
C ALA A 16 -18.55 -2.77 -8.45
N MET A 17 -18.54 -1.91 -9.48
CA MET A 17 -17.33 -1.33 -10.05
C MET A 17 -16.57 -0.46 -9.04
N ALA A 18 -17.29 0.33 -8.24
CA ALA A 18 -16.71 1.18 -7.20
C ALA A 18 -15.92 0.39 -6.15
N ILE A 19 -16.23 -0.90 -5.97
CA ILE A 19 -15.51 -1.79 -5.05
C ILE A 19 -14.42 -2.57 -5.80
N ILE A 20 -14.75 -3.15 -6.96
CA ILE A 20 -13.84 -4.03 -7.72
C ILE A 20 -12.63 -3.27 -8.25
N VAL A 21 -12.81 -2.04 -8.73
CA VAL A 21 -11.73 -1.24 -9.34
C VAL A 21 -10.60 -0.92 -8.36
N PRO A 22 -10.87 -0.35 -7.16
CA PRO A 22 -9.80 -0.13 -6.20
C PRO A 22 -9.16 -1.45 -5.73
N LEU A 23 -9.95 -2.51 -5.53
CA LEU A 23 -9.42 -3.85 -5.18
C LEU A 23 -8.47 -4.41 -6.24
N ALA A 24 -8.85 -4.31 -7.52
CA ALA A 24 -8.03 -4.79 -8.63
C ALA A 24 -6.74 -3.96 -8.75
N TYR A 25 -6.83 -2.64 -8.54
CA TYR A 25 -5.67 -1.76 -8.52
C TYR A 25 -4.70 -2.13 -7.39
N PHE A 26 -5.21 -2.36 -6.17
CA PHE A 26 -4.39 -2.83 -5.06
C PHE A 26 -3.76 -4.20 -5.35
N GLY A 27 -4.52 -5.14 -5.89
CA GLY A 27 -4.01 -6.46 -6.27
C GLY A 27 -2.88 -6.38 -7.31
N ALA A 28 -3.05 -5.57 -8.36
CA ALA A 28 -2.02 -5.37 -9.38
C ALA A 28 -0.77 -4.68 -8.82
N SER A 29 -0.95 -3.67 -7.97
CA SER A 29 0.18 -2.95 -7.34
C SER A 29 0.98 -3.87 -6.40
N TYR A 30 0.29 -4.72 -5.62
CA TYR A 30 0.93 -5.68 -4.73
C TYR A 30 1.74 -6.72 -5.50
N TYR A 31 1.24 -7.18 -6.66
CA TYR A 31 1.97 -8.11 -7.51
C TYR A 31 3.24 -7.49 -8.12
N ASN A 32 3.21 -6.20 -8.44
CA ASN A 32 4.34 -5.48 -9.03
C ASN A 32 5.32 -4.90 -7.99
N GLY A 33 5.05 -5.08 -6.69
CA GLY A 33 5.86 -4.50 -5.61
C GLY A 33 5.76 -2.98 -5.49
N GLU A 34 4.77 -2.35 -6.12
CA GLU A 34 4.50 -0.92 -6.01
C GLU A 34 3.46 -0.65 -4.90
N ASP A 35 3.60 0.47 -4.17
CA ASP A 35 2.55 0.92 -3.24
C ASP A 35 1.39 1.56 -4.01
N GLY A 36 0.35 0.76 -4.26
CA GLY A 36 -0.87 1.23 -4.89
C GLY A 36 -1.53 2.36 -4.10
N VAL A 37 -1.52 2.34 -2.77
CA VAL A 37 -2.20 3.38 -1.98
C VAL A 37 -1.54 4.74 -2.23
N ALA A 38 -0.21 4.79 -2.25
CA ALA A 38 0.54 6.01 -2.50
C ALA A 38 0.30 6.56 -3.93
N LYS A 39 0.28 5.69 -4.94
CA LYS A 39 0.06 6.08 -6.34
C LYS A 39 -1.39 6.48 -6.62
N LEU A 40 -2.36 5.85 -5.94
CA LEU A 40 -3.77 6.22 -5.98
C LEU A 40 -4.01 7.57 -5.30
N LYS A 41 -3.37 7.84 -4.17
CA LYS A 41 -3.40 9.16 -3.49
C LYS A 41 -2.89 10.27 -4.39
N LYS A 42 -1.74 10.04 -5.07
CA LYS A 42 -1.17 10.98 -6.04
C LYS A 42 -2.07 11.19 -7.26
N MET A 43 -2.75 10.14 -7.74
CA MET A 43 -3.64 10.21 -8.92
C MET A 43 -5.02 10.80 -8.62
N ILE A 44 -5.57 10.57 -7.43
CA ILE A 44 -6.88 11.09 -7.01
C ILE A 44 -6.78 12.53 -6.48
N GLY A 45 -5.57 13.03 -6.19
CA GLY A 45 -5.37 14.40 -5.73
C GLY A 45 -5.94 14.68 -4.34
N ILE A 46 -6.10 13.64 -3.50
CA ILE A 46 -6.42 13.79 -2.07
C ILE A 46 -5.13 14.21 -1.34
N ASP A 47 -4.66 15.41 -1.68
CA ASP A 47 -3.51 16.08 -1.07
C ASP A 47 -3.96 17.45 -0.53
N LEU A 48 -5.15 17.50 0.06
CA LEU A 48 -5.76 18.73 0.56
C LEU A 48 -5.36 19.07 2.02
N ALA A 49 -4.34 18.42 2.57
CA ALA A 49 -3.81 18.77 3.89
C ALA A 49 -2.34 18.36 4.05
N GLU A 50 -1.46 18.90 3.21
CA GLU A 50 -0.14 19.46 3.57
C GLU A 50 0.60 19.88 2.27
N ASP A 51 0.46 21.17 1.93
CA ASP A 51 1.31 21.99 1.05
C ASP A 51 1.73 21.49 -0.36
N THR A 52 0.77 21.66 -1.28
CA THR A 52 0.82 22.28 -2.63
C THR A 52 2.09 22.20 -3.52
N HIS A 53 1.98 21.46 -4.64
CA HIS A 53 2.18 21.81 -6.08
C HIS A 53 2.51 20.48 -6.84
N ASP A 54 1.82 20.03 -7.90
CA ASP A 54 1.43 20.72 -9.12
C ASP A 54 0.25 20.04 -9.84
N THR A 55 -0.46 20.85 -10.62
CA THR A 55 -1.53 20.45 -11.55
C THR A 55 -0.96 20.16 -12.94
N THR A 56 -1.69 19.32 -13.67
CA THR A 56 -1.51 18.71 -14.99
C THR A 56 -0.97 19.56 -16.17
N ASP A 57 -0.27 18.85 -17.07
CA ASP A 57 -0.08 19.01 -18.54
C ASP A 57 0.89 20.04 -19.19
N PHE A 58 1.84 19.48 -19.96
CA PHE A 58 2.63 19.97 -21.12
C PHE A 58 2.98 21.48 -21.30
N GLN A 59 4.22 21.88 -20.96
CA GLN A 59 5.31 22.37 -21.86
C GLN A 59 6.50 22.96 -21.05
N PRO A 60 7.73 23.07 -21.63
CA PRO A 60 8.98 22.90 -20.89
C PRO A 60 9.53 24.21 -20.33
N GLN A 61 9.71 24.31 -19.01
CA GLN A 61 10.65 25.26 -18.44
C GLN A 61 11.51 24.62 -17.35
N LYS A 62 12.81 24.65 -17.68
CA LYS A 62 14.01 24.49 -16.87
C LYS A 62 13.93 25.20 -15.51
N GLU A 63 14.68 24.61 -14.57
CA GLU A 63 15.37 25.26 -13.44
C GLU A 63 14.42 25.76 -12.32
N GLU A 64 14.58 25.48 -11.03
CA GLU A 64 15.68 25.04 -10.19
C GLU A 64 15.05 24.75 -8.81
N LYS A 65 15.21 23.54 -8.24
CA LYS A 65 15.01 23.25 -6.79
C LYS A 65 15.46 21.82 -6.50
N LYS A 66 16.79 21.60 -6.43
CA LYS A 66 17.37 20.26 -6.21
C LYS A 66 18.08 20.08 -4.87
N THR A 67 17.98 21.03 -3.95
CA THR A 67 18.92 21.09 -2.83
C THR A 67 18.32 20.78 -1.45
N THR A 68 16.99 20.67 -1.32
CA THR A 68 16.35 20.46 0.00
C THR A 68 15.75 19.05 0.17
N GLU A 69 15.30 18.39 -0.90
CA GLU A 69 14.63 17.07 -0.84
C GLU A 69 15.57 15.89 -0.53
N ASN A 70 16.87 15.99 -0.82
CA ASN A 70 17.78 14.85 -0.66
C ASN A 70 18.02 14.48 0.82
N LYS A 71 17.98 15.44 1.75
CA LYS A 71 18.25 15.16 3.17
C LYS A 71 17.09 14.44 3.89
N SER A 72 15.84 14.73 3.52
CA SER A 72 14.68 14.07 4.10
C SER A 72 14.58 12.61 3.62
N ASN A 73 14.85 12.38 2.33
CA ASN A 73 14.80 11.05 1.73
C ASN A 73 15.84 10.10 2.34
N ASP A 74 17.07 10.56 2.60
CA ASP A 74 18.11 9.74 3.24
C ASP A 74 17.71 9.28 4.65
N THR A 75 17.03 10.15 5.41
CA THR A 75 16.56 9.80 6.77
C THR A 75 15.39 8.81 6.76
N GLU A 76 14.56 8.86 5.73
CA GLU A 76 13.42 7.94 5.58
C GLU A 76 13.87 6.57 5.09
N VAL A 77 14.78 6.52 4.11
CA VAL A 77 15.42 5.27 3.66
C VAL A 77 16.12 4.57 4.82
N ALA A 78 16.84 5.31 5.68
CA ALA A 78 17.48 4.73 6.86
C ALA A 78 16.47 4.15 7.87
N ARG A 79 15.33 4.82 8.08
CA ARG A 79 14.26 4.32 8.96
C ARG A 79 13.58 3.08 8.38
N LEU A 80 13.31 3.08 7.08
CA LEU A 80 12.68 1.96 6.38
C LEU A 80 13.58 0.72 6.39
N ASN A 81 14.87 0.88 6.09
CA ASN A 81 15.83 -0.23 6.16
C ASN A 81 15.91 -0.82 7.56
N LYS A 82 15.98 0.03 8.59
CA LYS A 82 15.95 -0.45 9.98
C LYS A 82 14.68 -1.25 10.29
N ARG A 83 13.54 -0.83 9.76
CA ARG A 83 12.27 -1.52 9.95
C ARG A 83 12.22 -2.86 9.22
N ILE A 84 12.82 -2.95 8.04
CA ILE A 84 12.97 -4.20 7.29
C ILE A 84 13.82 -5.19 8.11
N ASP A 85 14.98 -4.75 8.61
CA ASP A 85 15.87 -5.60 9.42
C ASP A 85 15.17 -6.14 10.67
N GLU A 86 14.40 -5.29 11.36
CA GLU A 86 13.60 -5.70 12.53
C GLU A 86 12.56 -6.77 12.16
N LEU A 87 11.82 -6.55 11.06
CA LEU A 87 10.78 -7.48 10.61
C LEU A 87 11.36 -8.81 10.11
N GLU A 88 12.53 -8.79 9.46
CA GLU A 88 13.24 -10.00 9.05
C GLU A 88 13.70 -10.80 10.27
N SER A 89 14.27 -10.14 11.28
CA SER A 89 14.68 -10.78 12.53
C SER A 89 13.50 -11.43 13.27
N GLU A 90 12.36 -10.72 13.34
CA GLU A 90 11.12 -11.22 13.91
C GLU A 90 10.62 -12.46 13.15
N ASN A 91 10.61 -12.42 11.81
CA ASN A 91 10.21 -13.55 10.98
C ASN A 91 11.12 -14.77 11.18
N GLU A 92 12.44 -14.59 11.22
CA GLU A 92 13.35 -15.70 11.51
C GLU A 92 13.11 -16.29 12.90
N ARG A 93 12.86 -15.44 13.91
CA ARG A 93 12.54 -15.88 15.27
C ARG A 93 11.25 -16.68 15.31
N LEU A 94 10.19 -16.19 14.67
CA LEU A 94 8.91 -16.87 14.59
C LEU A 94 9.02 -18.22 13.86
N ASN A 95 9.74 -18.27 12.74
CA ASN A 95 10.00 -19.51 12.02
C ASN A 95 10.79 -20.53 12.86
N ARG A 96 11.79 -20.09 13.63
CA ARG A 96 12.51 -20.95 14.57
C ARG A 96 11.58 -21.51 15.66
N LEU A 97 10.68 -20.68 16.19
CA LEU A 97 9.70 -21.09 17.18
C LEU A 97 8.71 -22.12 16.60
N LEU A 98 8.16 -21.86 15.42
CA LEU A 98 7.27 -22.79 14.72
C LEU A 98 7.95 -24.14 14.52
N LYS A 99 9.17 -24.16 13.97
CA LYS A 99 9.92 -25.40 13.74
C LYS A 99 10.20 -26.17 15.03
N ASN A 100 10.43 -25.48 16.14
CA ASN A 100 10.60 -26.14 17.44
C ASN A 100 9.29 -26.76 17.94
N ARG A 101 8.18 -26.03 17.83
CA ARG A 101 6.86 -26.51 18.22
C ARG A 101 6.38 -27.67 17.35
N GLU A 102 6.63 -27.62 16.05
CA GLU A 102 6.32 -28.72 15.13
C GLU A 102 7.07 -30.00 15.50
N ARG A 103 8.38 -29.90 15.81
CA ARG A 103 9.16 -31.04 16.28
C ARG A 103 8.64 -31.59 17.61
N GLU A 104 8.24 -30.73 18.53
CA GLU A 104 7.65 -31.13 19.81
C GLU A 104 6.34 -31.91 19.59
N ILE A 105 5.46 -31.42 18.71
CA ILE A 105 4.22 -32.09 18.33
C ILE A 105 4.50 -33.43 17.65
N GLU A 106 5.49 -33.49 16.77
CA GLU A 106 5.88 -34.73 16.08
C GLU A 106 6.38 -35.79 17.06
N LEU A 107 7.22 -35.40 18.03
CA LEU A 107 7.69 -36.30 19.09
C LEU A 107 6.55 -36.79 19.99
N LEU A 108 5.60 -35.91 20.33
CA LEU A 108 4.43 -36.27 21.12
C LEU A 108 3.47 -37.19 20.36
N LYS A 109 3.31 -37.01 19.04
CA LYS A 109 2.49 -37.89 18.19
C LYS A 109 3.09 -39.29 17.99
N LYS A 110 4.41 -39.41 18.12
CA LYS A 110 5.14 -40.67 17.89
C LYS A 110 5.26 -41.53 19.15
N LYS A 111 4.84 -41.01 20.30
CA LYS A 111 4.80 -41.68 21.60
C LYS A 111 3.39 -42.20 21.87
#